data_AF-A0A1W9J421-F1
#
_entry.id   AF-A0A1W9J421-F1
#
_cell.length_a   1.000
_cell.length_b   1.000
_cell.length_c   1.000
_cell.angle_alpha   90.00
_cell.angle_beta   90.00
_cell.angle_gamma   90.00
#
_symmetry.space_group_name_H-M   'P 1'
#
loop_
_entity.id
_entity.type
_entity.pdbx_description
1 polymer ?
#
loop_
_entity_poly.entity_id
_entity_poly.type
_entity_poly.pdbx_seq_one_letter_code
_entity_poly.pdbx_strand_id
1 'polypeptide(L)'
;MEISSAKLRLTIVRMATDPFLSRHVLTLKVQGEGRCESSTELFPNTGHVSRRNIFLASKGMIYVVGQFDARIINPVDCQTTLSEFQHLDRDVVFIGSFDEDKEHRWTYYSAAQRPELPFEKR
;
A
#
# COMPACT_ATOMS: atom_id res chain seq x y z
N MET A 1 3.93 -8.83 2.54
CA MET A 1 4.95 -8.72 1.48
C MET A 1 6.27 -8.38 2.13
N GLU A 2 7.33 -9.08 1.78
CA GLU A 2 8.70 -8.71 2.16
C GLU A 2 9.32 -7.82 1.07
N ILE A 3 9.99 -6.75 1.47
CA ILE A 3 10.76 -5.85 0.61
C ILE A 3 12.21 -5.95 1.04
N SER A 4 12.93 -6.94 0.49
CA SER A 4 14.29 -7.27 0.93
C SER A 4 15.28 -6.11 0.81
N SER A 5 15.15 -5.27 -0.22
CA SER A 5 16.03 -4.09 -0.41
C SER A 5 15.87 -3.04 0.70
N ALA A 6 14.68 -2.96 1.31
CA ALA A 6 14.39 -2.03 2.41
C ALA A 6 14.38 -2.72 3.77
N LYS A 7 14.56 -4.05 3.83
CA LYS A 7 14.46 -4.86 5.05
C LYS A 7 13.13 -4.64 5.80
N LEU A 8 12.05 -4.48 5.03
CA LEU A 8 10.71 -4.22 5.54
C LEU A 8 9.75 -5.35 5.19
N ARG A 9 8.85 -5.64 6.12
CA ARG A 9 7.61 -6.37 5.89
C ARG A 9 6.44 -5.41 5.90
N LEU A 10 5.70 -5.37 4.79
CA LEU A 10 4.43 -4.66 4.68
C LEU A 10 3.26 -5.61 4.74
N THR A 11 2.27 -5.25 5.55
CA THR A 11 0.97 -5.92 5.61
C THR A 11 -0.13 -4.88 5.51
N ILE A 12 -1.03 -5.00 4.52
CA ILE A 12 -2.26 -4.21 4.51
C ILE A 12 -3.39 -5.16 4.85
N VAL A 13 -4.13 -4.87 5.91
CA VAL A 13 -5.31 -5.64 6.34
C VAL A 13 -6.56 -4.90 5.92
N ARG A 14 -7.52 -5.62 5.35
CA ARG A 14 -8.86 -5.11 5.02
C ARG A 14 -9.87 -5.67 6.01
N MET A 15 -10.57 -4.80 6.73
CA MET A 15 -11.60 -5.19 7.70
C MET A 15 -12.94 -4.59 7.31
N ALA A 16 -13.97 -5.43 7.18
CA ALA A 16 -15.34 -4.96 6.94
C ALA A 16 -15.86 -4.24 8.19
N THR A 17 -16.46 -3.08 8.00
CA THR A 17 -17.01 -2.26 9.09
C THR A 17 -18.52 -2.15 9.08
N ASP A 18 -19.17 -2.69 8.04
CA ASP A 18 -20.61 -2.68 7.87
C ASP A 18 -21.09 -4.04 7.34
N PRO A 19 -22.18 -4.62 7.88
CA PRO A 19 -22.68 -5.92 7.47
C PRO A 19 -23.41 -5.92 6.11
N PHE A 20 -23.86 -4.76 5.62
CA PHE A 20 -24.66 -4.66 4.40
C PHE A 20 -23.99 -3.82 3.31
N LEU A 21 -23.22 -2.81 3.71
CA LEU A 21 -22.49 -1.94 2.80
C LEU A 21 -21.07 -2.45 2.59
N SER A 22 -20.56 -2.33 1.37
CA SER A 22 -19.15 -2.61 1.06
C SER A 22 -18.23 -1.52 1.60
N ARG A 23 -18.16 -1.39 2.93
CA ARG A 23 -17.30 -0.46 3.66
C ARG A 23 -16.22 -1.23 4.40
N HIS A 24 -14.97 -0.86 4.12
CA HIS A 24 -13.82 -1.47 4.77
C HIS A 24 -12.82 -0.41 5.24
N VAL A 25 -12.28 -0.63 6.43
CA VAL A 25 -11.07 0.04 6.90
C VAL A 25 -9.87 -0.74 6.40
N LEU A 26 -8.86 0.00 5.93
CA LEU A 26 -7.57 -0.54 5.53
C LEU A 26 -6.53 -0.11 6.55
N THR A 27 -5.83 -1.08 7.15
CA THR A 27 -4.74 -0.81 8.08
C THR A 27 -3.43 -1.27 7.48
N LEU A 28 -2.51 -0.33 7.26
CA LEU A 28 -1.13 -0.61 6.87
C LEU A 28 -0.31 -0.84 8.13
N LYS A 29 0.36 -1.99 8.19
CA LYS A 29 1.39 -2.32 9.17
C LYS A 29 2.74 -2.41 8.47
N VAL A 30 3.72 -1.72 9.04
CA VAL A 30 5.12 -1.71 8.60
C VAL A 30 5.94 -2.32 9.72
N GLN A 31 6.75 -3.33 9.40
CA GLN A 31 7.69 -3.93 10.33
C GLN A 31 9.07 -3.94 9.71
N GLY A 32 10.08 -3.45 10.41
CA GLY A 32 11.47 -3.42 9.95
C GLY A 32 12.39 -4.29 10.80
N GLU A 33 13.63 -4.46 10.32
CA GLU A 33 14.69 -5.04 11.15
C GLU A 33 14.97 -4.18 12.39
N GLY A 34 15.20 -4.80 13.54
CA GLY A 34 15.61 -4.06 14.76
C GLY A 34 14.48 -3.48 15.61
N ARG A 35 13.26 -4.03 15.50
CA ARG A 35 12.06 -3.71 16.31
C ARG A 35 11.34 -2.40 15.94
N CYS A 36 11.64 -1.76 14.82
CA CYS A 36 10.74 -0.70 14.34
C CYS A 36 9.44 -1.34 13.81
N GLU A 37 8.31 -0.80 14.25
CA GLU A 37 6.99 -1.17 13.77
C GLU A 37 6.09 0.07 13.81
N SER A 38 5.26 0.22 12.79
CA SER A 38 4.20 1.22 12.80
C SER A 38 2.92 0.67 12.20
N SER A 39 1.81 1.30 12.56
CA SER A 39 0.49 1.00 12.01
C SER A 39 -0.22 2.30 11.70
N THR A 40 -0.81 2.40 10.50
CA THR A 40 -1.60 3.57 10.11
C THR A 40 -2.82 3.15 9.31
N GLU A 41 -3.89 3.93 9.42
CA GLU A 41 -5.08 3.73 8.59
C GLU A 41 -4.88 4.37 7.21
N LEU A 42 -5.24 3.65 6.17
CA LEU A 42 -5.27 4.15 4.81
C LEU A 42 -6.68 4.68 4.50
N PHE A 43 -6.80 5.44 3.41
CA PHE A 43 -8.12 5.83 2.92
C PHE A 43 -9.01 4.59 2.76
N PRO A 44 -10.25 4.61 3.26
CA PRO A 44 -11.10 3.42 3.31
C PRO A 44 -11.44 2.90 1.91
N ASN A 45 -11.76 1.61 1.83
CA ASN A 45 -12.28 1.00 0.62
C ASN A 45 -13.81 1.02 0.67
N THR A 46 -14.41 1.83 -0.20
CA THR A 46 -15.85 1.92 -0.42
C THR A 46 -16.16 1.66 -1.89
N GLY A 47 -16.85 0.56 -2.20
CA GLY A 47 -17.38 0.30 -3.55
C GLY A 47 -16.32 0.01 -4.64
N HIS A 48 -15.65 -1.14 -4.53
CA HIS A 48 -14.84 -1.78 -5.59
C HIS A 48 -13.54 -1.07 -6.03
N VAL A 49 -13.11 0.02 -5.39
CA VAL A 49 -11.80 0.64 -5.67
C VAL A 49 -10.87 0.50 -4.48
N SER A 50 -10.06 -0.56 -4.51
CA SER A 50 -9.31 -1.00 -3.34
C SER A 50 -7.80 -1.12 -3.55
N ARG A 51 -7.33 -1.11 -4.80
CA ARG A 51 -5.91 -1.34 -5.10
C ARG A 51 -4.99 -0.37 -4.36
N ARG A 52 -3.92 -0.89 -3.76
CA ARG A 52 -2.82 -0.13 -3.16
C ARG A 52 -1.53 -0.52 -3.87
N ASN A 53 -1.05 0.38 -4.72
CA ASN A 53 0.21 0.21 -5.42
C ASN A 53 1.37 0.46 -4.48
N ILE A 54 2.43 -0.31 -4.64
CA ILE A 54 3.64 -0.19 -3.86
C ILE A 54 4.78 0.15 -4.80
N PHE A 55 5.51 1.21 -4.46
CA PHE A 55 6.66 1.67 -5.20
C PHE A 55 7.89 1.74 -4.29
N LEU A 56 9.04 1.40 -4.86
CA LEU A 56 10.35 1.69 -4.29
C LEU A 56 10.83 3.01 -4.88
N ALA A 57 11.03 3.99 -4.01
CA ALA A 57 11.52 5.32 -4.38
C ALA A 57 12.99 5.50 -4.02
N SER A 58 13.50 6.72 -4.23
CA SER A 58 14.86 7.11 -3.90
C SER A 58 15.19 6.81 -2.43
N LYS A 59 16.46 6.51 -2.15
CA LYS A 59 16.97 6.21 -0.79
C LYS A 59 16.25 5.05 -0.07
N GLY A 60 15.57 4.17 -0.82
CA GLY A 60 14.88 3.00 -0.25
C GLY A 60 13.53 3.33 0.40
N MET A 61 13.02 4.54 0.21
CA MET A 61 11.69 4.93 0.68
C MET A 61 10.62 4.09 -0.01
N ILE A 62 9.58 3.70 0.71
CA ILE A 62 8.47 2.94 0.14
C ILE A 62 7.23 3.80 0.05
N TYR A 63 6.62 3.84 -1.14
CA TYR A 63 5.35 4.53 -1.33
C TYR A 63 4.22 3.50 -1.40
N VAL A 64 3.16 3.74 -0.64
CA VAL A 64 1.88 3.02 -0.77
C VAL A 64 0.87 4.00 -1.32
N VAL A 65 0.44 3.79 -2.55
CA VAL A 65 -0.39 4.74 -3.30
C VAL A 65 -1.74 4.11 -3.60
N GLY A 66 -2.79 4.70 -3.03
CA GLY A 66 -4.19 4.44 -3.39
C GLY A 66 -4.73 5.51 -4.32
N GLN A 67 -6.02 5.43 -4.62
CA GLN A 67 -6.70 6.42 -5.47
C GLN A 67 -6.82 7.80 -4.79
N PHE A 68 -6.94 7.84 -3.46
CA PHE A 68 -7.25 9.04 -2.69
C PHE A 68 -6.18 9.42 -1.66
N ASP A 69 -5.23 8.53 -1.39
CA ASP A 69 -4.13 8.79 -0.47
C ASP A 69 -2.81 8.20 -0.98
N ALA A 70 -1.71 8.85 -0.60
CA ALA A 70 -0.37 8.33 -0.76
C ALA A 70 0.35 8.36 0.59
N ARG A 71 0.95 7.22 0.96
CA ARG A 71 1.75 7.08 2.17
C ARG A 71 3.21 6.90 1.82
N ILE A 72 4.08 7.61 2.52
CA ILE A 72 5.53 7.46 2.42
C ILE A 72 6.00 6.75 3.68
N ILE A 73 6.79 5.69 3.50
CA ILE A 73 7.33 4.88 4.59
C ILE A 73 8.85 5.07 4.60
N ASN A 74 9.38 5.50 5.74
CA ASN A 74 10.81 5.53 5.99
C ASN A 74 11.25 4.15 6.54
N PRO A 75 12.17 3.44 5.85
CA PRO A 75 12.61 2.12 6.30
C PRO A 75 13.49 2.15 7.56
N VAL A 76 14.05 3.31 7.93
CA VAL A 76 14.97 3.43 9.07
C VAL A 76 14.22 3.39 10.41
N ASP A 77 13.07 4.05 10.50
CA ASP A 77 12.28 4.21 11.72
C ASP A 77 10.86 3.63 11.60
N CYS A 78 10.54 3.01 10.46
CA CYS A 78 9.21 2.52 10.11
C CYS A 78 8.12 3.62 10.10
N GLN A 79 8.45 4.91 10.14
CA GLN A 79 7.45 5.96 10.20
C GLN A 79 6.70 6.06 8.87
N THR A 80 5.37 6.16 8.95
CA THR A 80 4.50 6.37 7.79
C THR A 80 3.89 7.77 7.82
N THR A 81 4.06 8.54 6.75
CA THR A 81 3.51 9.90 6.60
C THR A 81 2.52 9.98 5.45
N LEU A 82 1.53 10.87 5.56
CA LEU A 82 0.65 11.22 4.44
C LEU A 82 1.39 12.17 3.50
N SER A 83 1.30 11.93 2.20
CA SER A 83 1.79 12.85 1.18
C SER A 83 0.70 13.18 0.18
N GLU A 84 0.76 14.39 -0.37
CA GLU A 84 -0.01 14.74 -1.55
C GLU A 84 0.64 14.13 -2.80
N PHE A 85 -0.17 13.70 -3.76
CA PHE A 85 0.33 13.04 -4.98
C PHE A 85 1.36 13.87 -5.74
N GLN A 86 1.22 15.19 -5.74
CA GLN A 86 2.15 16.11 -6.41
C GLN A 86 3.56 16.15 -5.82
N HIS A 87 3.72 15.70 -4.57
CA HIS A 87 5.00 15.67 -3.86
C HIS A 87 5.72 14.32 -3.95
N LEU A 88 5.15 13.33 -4.63
CA LEU A 88 5.81 12.05 -4.83
C LEU A 88 6.90 12.17 -5.90
N ASP A 89 8.04 11.54 -5.64
CA ASP A 89 9.07 11.34 -6.66
C ASP A 89 8.46 10.64 -7.89
N ARG A 90 8.89 11.04 -9.09
CA ARG A 90 8.44 10.42 -10.35
C ARG A 90 9.33 9.25 -10.76
N ASP A 91 10.59 9.26 -10.35
CA ASP A 91 11.56 8.20 -10.63
C ASP A 91 11.45 7.11 -9.56
N VAL A 92 10.39 6.29 -9.68
CA VAL A 92 10.06 5.21 -8.76
C VAL A 92 9.89 3.89 -9.50
N VAL A 93 10.13 2.79 -8.79
CA VAL A 93 9.98 1.44 -9.34
C VAL A 93 8.73 0.79 -8.76
N PHE A 94 7.78 0.41 -9.62
CA PHE A 94 6.62 -0.38 -9.20
C PHE A 94 7.07 -1.78 -8.78
N ILE A 95 6.75 -2.19 -7.55
CA ILE A 95 7.15 -3.49 -7.00
C ILE A 95 5.97 -4.43 -6.74
N GLY A 96 4.74 -3.94 -6.82
CA GLY A 96 3.53 -4.76 -6.73
C GLY A 96 2.35 -3.99 -6.17
N SER A 97 1.28 -4.71 -5.85
CA SER A 97 0.07 -4.10 -5.32
C SER A 97 -0.68 -5.04 -4.39
N PHE A 98 -1.32 -4.48 -3.37
CA PHE A 98 -2.43 -5.18 -2.70
C PHE A 98 -3.73 -4.89 -3.45
N ASP A 99 -4.49 -5.93 -3.73
CA ASP A 99 -5.71 -5.85 -4.52
C ASP A 99 -6.65 -7.03 -4.22
N GLU A 100 -7.88 -6.94 -4.68
CA GLU A 100 -8.82 -8.06 -4.66
C GLU A 100 -8.48 -9.11 -5.73
N ASP A 101 -8.55 -10.38 -5.34
CA ASP A 101 -8.60 -11.50 -6.28
C ASP A 101 -10.00 -11.71 -6.85
N LYS A 102 -10.15 -12.71 -7.72
CA LYS A 102 -11.43 -13.04 -8.37
C LYS A 102 -12.49 -13.52 -7.38
N GLU A 103 -12.06 -13.97 -6.20
CA GLU A 103 -12.89 -14.42 -5.10
C GLU A 103 -13.08 -13.33 -4.02
N HIS A 104 -12.77 -12.07 -4.34
CA HIS A 104 -12.85 -10.89 -3.45
C HIS A 104 -11.95 -10.94 -2.20
N ARG A 105 -10.95 -11.82 -2.18
CA ARG A 105 -9.97 -11.88 -1.09
C ARG A 105 -8.89 -10.82 -1.29
N TRP A 106 -8.55 -10.15 -0.20
CA TRP A 106 -7.51 -9.13 -0.18
C TRP A 106 -6.13 -9.78 -0.19
N THR A 107 -5.39 -9.59 -1.28
CA THR A 107 -4.15 -10.33 -1.55
C THR A 107 -3.07 -9.41 -2.11
N TYR A 108 -1.81 -9.76 -1.86
CA TYR A 108 -0.66 -9.11 -2.48
C TYR A 108 -0.29 -9.78 -3.81
N TYR A 109 -0.04 -8.97 -4.84
CA TYR A 109 0.49 -9.37 -6.13
C TYR A 109 1.84 -8.68 -6.39
N SER A 110 2.85 -9.46 -6.78
CA SER A 110 4.12 -8.88 -7.21
C SER A 110 4.03 -8.22 -8.58
N ALA A 111 4.97 -7.32 -8.88
CA ALA A 111 5.06 -6.68 -10.19
C ALA A 111 5.18 -7.70 -11.34
N ALA A 112 5.75 -8.88 -11.08
CA ALA A 112 5.85 -9.97 -12.06
C ALA A 112 4.49 -10.68 -12.29
N GLN A 113 3.61 -10.71 -11.29
CA GLN A 113 2.30 -11.35 -11.37
C GLN A 113 1.22 -10.43 -11.94
N ARG A 114 1.23 -9.15 -11.55
CA ARG A 114 0.27 -8.15 -12.00
C ARG A 114 1.01 -6.83 -12.24
N PRO A 115 1.05 -6.34 -13.50
CA PRO A 115 1.74 -5.10 -13.79
C PRO A 115 1.05 -3.90 -13.14
N GLU A 116 1.77 -2.78 -13.11
CA GLU A 116 1.18 -1.49 -12.78
C GLU A 116 -0.01 -1.22 -13.72
N LEU A 117 -1.12 -0.76 -13.14
CA LEU A 117 -2.23 -0.23 -13.92
C LEU A 117 -2.24 1.27 -13.76
N PRO A 118 -2.51 2.03 -14.85
CA PRO A 118 -2.83 3.44 -14.72
C PRO A 118 -3.97 3.63 -13.73
N PHE A 119 -3.93 4.72 -12.96
CA PHE A 119 -5.11 5.22 -12.24
C PHE A 119 -6.12 5.80 -13.24
N GLU A 120 -6.62 4.99 -14.18
CA GLU A 120 -7.69 5.42 -15.06
C GLU A 120 -9.00 5.49 -14.28
N LYS A 121 -9.68 6.62 -14.42
CA LYS A 121 -11.12 6.73 -14.11
C LYS A 121 -11.85 5.78 -15.07
N ARG A 122 -12.27 4.63 -14.58
CA ARG A 122 -13.38 3.90 -15.22
C ARG A 122 -14.70 4.47 -14.73
#